data_AF-X1PI03-F1
#
_entry.id   AF-X1PI03-F1
#
_cell.length_a   1.000
_cell.length_b   1.000
_cell.length_c   1.000
_cell.angle_alpha   90.00
_cell.angle_beta   90.00
_cell.angle_gamma   90.00
#
_symmetry.space_group_name_H-M   'P 1'
#
loop_
_entity.id
_entity.type
_entity.pdbx_description
1 polymer ?
#
loop_
_entity_poly.entity_id
_entity_poly.type
_entity_poly.pdbx_seq_one_letter_code
_entity_poly.pdbx_strand_id
1 'polypeptide(L)'
;LGISEYPELSSVFEELKVKIKNLLIINAEKIAKEAGSIISENMVLLGAAVATSNFPIEKDLVIQSMKENLPPKSIETNLKAFEMGFEEVKK
;
A
#
# COMPACT_ATOMS: atom_id res chain seq x y z
N LEU A 1 -27.90 10.83 -9.65
CA LEU A 1 -28.26 10.97 -8.21
C LEU A 1 -26.94 11.03 -7.43
N GLY A 2 -26.39 12.22 -7.28
CA GLY A 2 -25.12 12.51 -6.57
C GLY A 2 -25.38 13.44 -5.39
N ILE A 3 -26.47 13.16 -4.67
CA ILE A 3 -27.01 13.98 -3.57
C ILE A 3 -26.56 13.48 -2.19
N SER A 4 -25.67 12.49 -2.14
CA SER A 4 -25.09 12.02 -0.89
C SER A 4 -23.68 12.59 -0.73
N GLU A 5 -23.41 13.14 0.44
CA GLU A 5 -22.06 13.51 0.85
C GLU A 5 -21.31 12.26 1.33
N TYR A 6 -20.00 12.24 1.09
CA TYR A 6 -19.14 11.19 1.65
C TYR A 6 -19.03 11.40 3.17
N PRO A 7 -19.04 10.32 3.96
CA PRO A 7 -18.81 10.43 5.39
C PRO A 7 -17.40 10.94 5.67
N GLU A 8 -17.26 11.61 6.81
CA GLU A 8 -15.95 11.98 7.34
C GLU A 8 -15.07 10.75 7.50
N LEU A 9 -13.80 10.85 7.09
CA LEU A 9 -12.84 9.75 7.18
C LEU A 9 -12.69 9.22 8.60
N SER A 10 -12.78 10.10 9.61
CA SER A 10 -12.76 9.73 11.02
C SER A 10 -13.88 8.74 11.35
N SER A 11 -15.11 9.01 10.92
CA SER A 11 -16.26 8.13 11.14
C SER A 11 -16.07 6.77 10.46
N VAL A 12 -15.54 6.77 9.22
CA VAL A 12 -15.22 5.53 8.50
C VAL A 12 -14.19 4.69 9.26
N PHE A 13 -13.12 5.33 9.74
CA PHE A 13 -12.07 4.62 10.48
C PHE A 13 -12.57 4.05 11.81
N GLU A 14 -13.40 4.78 12.55
CA GLU A 14 -13.99 4.27 13.80
C GLU A 14 -14.88 3.05 13.55
N GLU A 15 -15.71 3.08 12.49
CA GLU A 15 -16.53 1.93 12.13
C GLU A 15 -15.68 0.71 11.74
N LEU A 16 -14.63 0.92 10.94
CA LEU A 16 -13.73 -0.15 10.53
C LEU A 16 -12.97 -0.75 11.71
N LYS A 17 -12.51 0.06 12.68
CA LYS A 17 -11.83 -0.43 13.90
C LYS A 17 -12.71 -1.37 14.72
N VAL A 18 -14.01 -1.12 14.77
CA VAL A 18 -14.97 -1.96 15.51
C VAL A 18 -15.20 -3.30 14.79
N LYS A 19 -15.17 -3.31 13.46
CA LYS A 19 -15.53 -4.49 12.64
C LYS A 19 -14.33 -5.33 12.18
N ILE A 20 -13.15 -4.73 12.07
CA ILE A 20 -11.96 -5.36 11.49
C ILE A 20 -10.91 -5.57 12.59
N LYS A 21 -10.61 -6.85 12.87
CA LYS A 21 -9.65 -7.24 13.90
C LYS A 21 -8.24 -6.71 13.64
N ASN A 22 -7.80 -6.71 12.38
CA ASN A 22 -6.47 -6.28 11.96
C ASN A 22 -6.62 -5.15 10.94
N LEU A 23 -6.73 -3.91 11.41
CA LEU A 23 -6.86 -2.73 10.57
C LEU A 23 -5.53 -1.97 10.50
N LEU A 24 -5.05 -1.74 9.29
CA LEU A 24 -3.90 -0.88 9.01
C LEU A 24 -4.37 0.32 8.18
N ILE A 25 -4.10 1.53 8.66
CA ILE A 25 -4.41 2.77 7.95
C ILE A 25 -3.10 3.37 7.48
N ILE A 26 -2.93 3.47 6.16
CA ILE A 26 -1.66 3.88 5.53
C ILE A 26 -1.91 5.06 4.62
N ASN A 27 -1.13 6.12 4.77
CA ASN A 27 -1.12 7.23 3.83
C ASN A 27 -0.20 6.88 2.63
N ALA A 28 -0.72 6.05 1.74
CA ALA A 28 0.04 5.50 0.63
C ALA A 28 0.47 6.58 -0.39
N GLU A 29 -0.39 7.56 -0.66
CA GLU A 29 -0.08 8.73 -1.49
C GLU A 29 1.18 9.47 -1.00
N LYS A 30 1.27 9.74 0.31
CA LYS A 30 2.44 10.41 0.91
C LYS A 30 3.70 9.59 0.72
N ILE A 31 3.65 8.29 1.03
CA ILE A 31 4.80 7.38 0.91
C ILE A 31 5.24 7.27 -0.56
N ALA A 32 4.31 7.18 -1.50
CA ALA A 32 4.61 7.10 -2.93
C ALA A 32 5.29 8.37 -3.46
N LYS A 33 4.84 9.55 -3.00
CA LYS A 33 5.51 10.82 -3.29
C LYS A 33 6.95 10.83 -2.77
N GLU A 34 7.18 10.36 -1.56
CA GLU A 34 8.53 10.23 -0.97
C GLU A 34 9.40 9.18 -1.70
N ALA A 35 8.77 8.12 -2.22
CA ALA A 35 9.42 7.12 -3.06
C ALA A 35 9.82 7.68 -4.44
N GLY A 36 9.23 8.80 -4.86
CA GLY A 36 9.60 9.55 -6.06
C GLY A 36 8.52 9.61 -7.13
N SER A 37 7.35 8.99 -6.92
CA SER A 37 6.22 9.15 -7.82
C SER A 37 4.90 8.78 -7.18
N ILE A 38 3.92 9.69 -7.23
CA ILE A 38 2.56 9.44 -6.76
C ILE A 38 1.90 8.23 -7.44
N ILE A 39 2.27 7.92 -8.69
CA ILE A 39 1.69 6.78 -9.43
C ILE A 39 2.11 5.42 -8.86
N SER A 40 3.12 5.39 -8.00
CA SER A 40 3.61 4.16 -7.33
C SER A 40 2.87 3.84 -6.03
N GLU A 41 1.76 4.53 -5.74
CA GLU A 41 0.92 4.30 -4.56
C GLU A 41 0.44 2.85 -4.43
N ASN A 42 0.10 2.21 -5.54
CA ASN A 42 -0.27 0.80 -5.55
C ASN A 42 0.87 -0.12 -5.05
N MET A 43 2.13 0.23 -5.30
CA MET A 43 3.27 -0.55 -4.82
C MET A 43 3.48 -0.36 -3.32
N VAL A 44 3.23 0.83 -2.78
CA VAL A 44 3.20 1.04 -1.33
C VAL A 44 2.17 0.10 -0.68
N LEU A 45 0.94 0.08 -1.21
CA LEU A 45 -0.12 -0.79 -0.69
C LEU A 45 0.23 -2.28 -0.84
N LEU A 46 0.87 -2.67 -1.95
CA LEU A 46 1.32 -4.04 -2.15
C LEU A 46 2.38 -4.44 -1.12
N GLY A 47 3.42 -3.61 -0.93
CA GLY A 47 4.45 -3.85 0.09
C GLY A 47 3.86 -3.99 1.49
N ALA A 48 2.94 -3.09 1.85
CA ALA A 48 2.23 -3.15 3.11
C ALA A 48 1.42 -4.44 3.28
N ALA A 49 0.73 -4.89 2.23
CA ALA A 49 -0.01 -6.15 2.25
C ALA A 49 0.93 -7.35 2.45
N VAL A 50 2.07 -7.38 1.76
CA VAL A 50 3.08 -8.46 1.88
C VAL A 50 3.66 -8.52 3.30
N ALA A 51 3.80 -7.40 3.99
CA ALA A 51 4.32 -7.35 5.35
C ALA A 51 3.38 -7.96 6.41
N THR A 52 2.09 -8.16 6.09
CA THR A 52 1.11 -8.74 7.02
C THR A 52 1.41 -10.21 7.36
N SER A 53 1.13 -10.64 8.59
CA SER A 53 1.60 -11.92 9.15
C SER A 53 1.07 -13.19 8.44
N ASN A 54 0.05 -13.07 7.59
CA ASN A 54 -0.60 -14.18 6.89
C ASN A 54 -0.62 -13.98 5.36
N PHE A 55 0.24 -13.12 4.82
CA PHE A 55 0.30 -12.94 3.37
C PHE A 55 0.80 -14.23 2.70
N PRO A 56 0.13 -14.74 1.66
CA PRO A 56 0.35 -16.11 1.16
C PRO A 56 1.55 -16.24 0.21
N ILE A 57 2.31 -15.17 -0.04
CA ILE A 57 3.39 -15.13 -1.05
C ILE A 57 4.64 -14.52 -0.43
N GLU A 58 5.80 -15.14 -0.67
CA GLU A 58 7.09 -14.62 -0.23
C GLU A 58 7.43 -13.25 -0.86
N LYS A 59 8.04 -12.37 -0.08
CA LYS A 59 8.45 -11.02 -0.51
C LYS A 59 9.28 -11.05 -1.79
N ASP A 60 10.26 -11.94 -1.85
CA ASP A 60 11.18 -12.04 -2.98
C ASP A 60 10.47 -12.45 -4.28
N LEU A 61 9.45 -13.30 -4.19
CA LEU A 61 8.67 -13.72 -5.36
C LEU A 61 7.83 -12.56 -5.92
N VAL A 62 7.29 -11.71 -5.03
CA VAL A 62 6.58 -10.49 -5.43
C VAL A 62 7.54 -9.50 -6.11
N ILE A 63 8.72 -9.28 -5.51
CA ILE A 63 9.77 -8.42 -6.09
C ILE A 63 10.22 -8.93 -7.46
N GLN A 64 10.38 -10.25 -7.62
CA GLN A 64 10.72 -10.85 -8.90
C GLN A 64 9.64 -10.57 -9.95
N SER A 65 8.38 -10.83 -9.61
CA SER A 65 7.24 -10.55 -10.50
C SER A 65 7.17 -9.07 -10.89
N MET A 66 7.44 -8.15 -9.96
CA MET A 66 7.52 -6.72 -10.26
C MET A 66 8.60 -6.41 -11.31
N LYS A 67 9.79 -7.01 -11.19
CA LYS A 67 10.89 -6.80 -12.16
C LYS A 67 10.56 -7.37 -13.55
N GLU A 68 9.78 -8.45 -13.62
CA GLU A 68 9.38 -9.09 -14.88
C GLU A 68 8.24 -8.34 -15.59
N ASN A 69 7.35 -7.70 -14.84
CA ASN A 69 6.11 -7.12 -15.40
C ASN A 69 6.11 -5.59 -15.51
N LEU A 70 6.98 -4.89 -14.76
CA LEU A 70 7.01 -3.43 -14.79
C LEU A 70 7.93 -2.88 -15.88
N PRO A 71 7.61 -1.71 -16.47
CA PRO A 71 8.50 -1.04 -17.41
C PRO A 71 9.88 -0.78 -16.79
N PRO A 72 10.99 -1.04 -17.50
CA PRO A 72 12.34 -0.87 -16.95
C PRO A 72 12.61 0.50 -16.34
N LYS A 73 12.03 1.56 -16.92
CA LYS A 73 12.17 2.95 -16.47
C LYS A 73 11.49 3.24 -15.13
N SER A 74 10.55 2.41 -14.70
CA SER A 74 9.79 2.62 -13.46
C SER A 74 10.12 1.62 -12.36
N ILE A 75 10.93 0.59 -12.65
CA ILE A 75 11.26 -0.48 -11.69
C ILE A 75 11.84 0.11 -10.39
N GLU A 76 12.81 1.01 -10.47
CA GLU A 76 13.48 1.57 -9.27
C GLU A 76 12.49 2.28 -8.35
N THR A 77 11.68 3.20 -8.88
CA THR A 77 10.69 3.95 -8.09
C THR A 77 9.63 3.02 -7.50
N ASN A 78 9.16 2.02 -8.26
CA ASN A 78 8.15 1.07 -7.79
C ASN A 78 8.71 0.13 -6.72
N LEU A 79 9.95 -0.35 -6.85
CA LEU A 79 10.62 -1.15 -5.82
C LEU A 79 10.83 -0.36 -4.55
N LYS A 80 11.24 0.91 -4.65
CA LYS A 80 11.38 1.80 -3.49
C LYS A 80 10.03 2.01 -2.79
N ALA A 81 8.97 2.27 -3.55
CA ALA A 81 7.62 2.43 -3.00
C ALA A 81 7.11 1.15 -2.31
N PHE A 82 7.34 -0.01 -2.92
CA PHE A 82 7.06 -1.31 -2.31
C PHE A 82 7.80 -1.49 -0.99
N GLU A 83 9.11 -1.24 -0.96
CA GLU A 83 9.91 -1.41 0.24
C GLU A 83 9.44 -0.47 1.37
N MET A 84 9.18 0.80 1.05
CA MET A 84 8.66 1.75 2.04
C MET A 84 7.30 1.34 2.59
N GLY A 85 6.41 0.78 1.74
CA GLY A 85 5.14 0.23 2.19
C GLY A 85 5.28 -1.01 3.08
N PHE A 86 6.22 -1.89 2.75
CA PHE A 86 6.53 -3.08 3.55
C PHE A 86 7.03 -2.70 4.95
N GLU A 87 7.99 -1.78 5.02
CA GLU A 87 8.56 -1.28 6.28
C GLU A 87 7.53 -0.51 7.12
N GLU A 88 6.54 0.16 6.51
CA GLU A 88 5.48 0.87 7.26
C GLU A 88 4.68 -0.07 8.18
N VAL A 89 4.52 -1.34 7.78
CA VAL A 89 3.72 -2.35 8.51
C VAL A 89 4.57 -3.21 9.46
N LYS A 90 5.87 -3.37 9.20
CA LYS A 90 6.79 -4.15 10.05
C LYS A 90 7.28 -3.42 11.31
N LYS A 91 6.96 -2.14 11.47
CA LYS A 91 7.29 -1.33 12.67
C LYS A 91 6.74 -1.92 13.96
#